data_AF-A0A258CDI0-F1
#
_entry.id   AF-A0A258CDI0-F1
#
_cell.length_a   1.000
_cell.length_b   1.000
_cell.length_c   1.000
_cell.angle_alpha   90.00
_cell.angle_beta   90.00
_cell.angle_gamma   90.00
#
_symmetry.space_group_name_H-M   'P 1'
#
loop_
_entity.id
_entity.type
_entity.pdbx_description
1 polymer ?
#
loop_
_entity_poly.entity_id
_entity_poly.type
_entity_poly.pdbx_seq_one_letter_code
_entity_poly.pdbx_strand_id
1 'polypeptide(L)'
;MIFKRWFKPKWQHQDAAVRLQALESLDPQNTEHKNTLHELAFNDGAEAVRKAALHRLNDFALWWQASKQDAAERLKLYAEQQLVQQLLTGKVDSALKHKFIEQCQRSSILEQLALQDNDTTLRLSLLQRLGRQDLLMQSLLDATFPVACKAQLLS
;
A
#
# COMPACT_ATOMS: atom_id res chain seq x y z
N MET A 1 -38.29 21.88 -7.20
CA MET A 1 -37.34 22.91 -7.70
C MET A 1 -36.27 22.23 -8.53
N ILE A 2 -36.24 22.46 -9.85
CA ILE A 2 -35.56 21.61 -10.86
C ILE A 2 -34.20 22.17 -11.34
N PHE A 3 -33.68 23.27 -10.77
CA PHE A 3 -32.46 23.94 -11.26
C PHE A 3 -31.21 23.75 -10.37
N LYS A 4 -30.96 22.56 -9.83
CA LYS A 4 -29.74 22.30 -9.05
C LYS A 4 -28.72 21.53 -9.89
N ARG A 5 -27.65 22.24 -10.31
CA ARG A 5 -26.39 21.76 -10.94
C ARG A 5 -26.33 21.81 -12.46
N TRP A 6 -26.25 23.02 -13.02
CA TRP A 6 -25.78 23.19 -14.41
C TRP A 6 -24.25 23.04 -14.56
N PHE A 7 -23.50 23.05 -13.45
CA PHE A 7 -22.06 22.83 -13.47
C PHE A 7 -21.72 21.50 -12.83
N LYS A 8 -21.02 20.65 -13.60
CA LYS A 8 -20.39 19.45 -13.05
C LYS A 8 -19.34 19.89 -12.02
N PRO A 9 -19.21 19.18 -10.89
CA PRO A 9 -18.17 19.49 -9.91
C PRO A 9 -16.79 19.36 -10.56
N LYS A 10 -15.79 20.11 -10.06
CA LYS A 10 -14.45 20.17 -10.67
C LYS A 10 -13.79 18.80 -10.86
N TRP A 11 -14.09 17.84 -9.98
CA TRP A 11 -13.58 16.47 -10.09
C TRP A 11 -14.15 15.67 -11.28
N GLN A 12 -15.20 16.13 -11.95
CA GLN A 12 -15.75 15.54 -13.18
C GLN A 12 -15.34 16.30 -14.46
N HIS A 13 -14.39 17.23 -14.35
CA HIS A 13 -13.92 18.02 -15.49
C HIS A 13 -13.17 17.15 -16.50
N GLN A 14 -13.20 17.50 -17.80
CA GLN A 14 -12.52 16.72 -18.85
C GLN A 14 -10.99 16.76 -18.73
N ASP A 15 -10.44 17.91 -18.34
CA ASP A 15 -9.00 18.08 -18.05
C ASP A 15 -8.62 17.42 -16.71
N ALA A 16 -7.65 16.50 -16.77
CA ALA A 16 -7.10 15.80 -15.61
C ALA A 16 -6.40 16.74 -14.62
N ALA A 17 -5.80 17.85 -15.06
CA ALA A 17 -5.18 18.83 -14.18
C ALA A 17 -6.21 19.51 -13.27
N VAL A 18 -7.38 19.84 -13.81
CA VAL A 18 -8.50 20.41 -13.04
C VAL A 18 -9.04 19.38 -12.03
N ARG A 19 -9.13 18.10 -12.42
CA ARG A 19 -9.53 17.03 -11.50
C ARG A 19 -8.51 16.82 -10.39
N LEU A 20 -7.22 16.86 -10.70
CA LEU A 20 -6.13 16.81 -9.72
C LEU A 20 -6.25 17.95 -8.69
N GLN A 21 -6.46 19.18 -9.15
CA GLN A 21 -6.64 20.31 -8.25
C GLN A 21 -7.90 20.16 -7.37
N ALA A 22 -8.96 19.56 -7.89
CA ALA A 22 -10.18 19.33 -7.11
C ALA A 22 -9.96 18.42 -5.90
N LEU A 23 -9.03 17.46 -5.97
CA LEU A 23 -8.67 16.57 -4.86
C LEU A 23 -8.18 17.33 -3.62
N GLU A 24 -7.62 18.53 -3.78
CA GLU A 24 -7.13 19.33 -2.65
C GLU A 24 -8.24 19.72 -1.68
N SER A 25 -9.46 19.89 -2.22
CA SER A 25 -10.66 20.27 -1.47
C SER A 25 -11.48 19.09 -0.94
N LEU A 26 -11.12 17.85 -1.28
CA LEU A 26 -11.83 16.66 -0.82
C LEU A 26 -11.25 16.18 0.51
N ASP A 27 -12.08 16.20 1.53
CA ASP A 27 -11.78 15.73 2.88
C ASP A 27 -12.15 14.24 3.04
N PRO A 28 -11.18 13.33 3.27
CA PRO A 28 -11.46 11.90 3.45
C PRO A 28 -12.28 11.57 4.70
N GLN A 29 -12.44 12.50 5.65
CA GLN A 29 -13.31 12.32 6.83
C GLN A 29 -14.78 12.62 6.54
N ASN A 30 -15.08 13.34 5.46
CA ASN A 30 -16.44 13.56 5.00
C ASN A 30 -16.89 12.38 4.11
N THR A 31 -18.04 11.78 4.40
CA THR A 31 -18.54 10.59 3.71
C THR A 31 -18.73 10.80 2.19
N GLU A 32 -19.28 11.93 1.75
CA GLU A 32 -19.50 12.20 0.33
C GLU A 32 -18.17 12.43 -0.41
N HIS A 33 -17.24 13.15 0.22
CA HIS A 33 -15.90 13.35 -0.30
C HIS A 33 -15.11 12.04 -0.36
N LYS A 34 -15.22 11.19 0.66
CA LYS A 34 -14.60 9.86 0.67
C LYS A 34 -15.12 8.99 -0.48
N ASN A 35 -16.42 9.00 -0.74
CA ASN A 35 -17.01 8.30 -1.88
C ASN A 35 -16.47 8.85 -3.21
N THR A 36 -16.34 10.17 -3.32
CA THR A 36 -15.76 10.83 -4.51
C THR A 36 -14.28 10.46 -4.69
N LEU A 37 -13.49 10.46 -3.62
CA LEU A 37 -12.09 10.03 -3.64
C LEU A 37 -11.97 8.56 -4.06
N HIS A 38 -12.86 7.70 -3.58
CA HIS A 38 -12.87 6.29 -3.95
C HIS A 38 -13.17 6.10 -5.45
N GLU A 39 -14.15 6.84 -5.98
CA GLU A 39 -14.46 6.86 -7.41
C GLU A 39 -13.23 7.31 -8.23
N LEU A 40 -12.59 8.41 -7.85
CA LEU A 40 -11.40 8.92 -8.52
C LEU A 40 -10.21 7.96 -8.41
N ALA A 41 -10.05 7.26 -7.30
CA ALA A 41 -8.93 6.34 -7.06
C ALA A 41 -8.96 5.11 -7.98
N PHE A 42 -10.14 4.63 -8.38
CA PHE A 42 -10.28 3.38 -9.11
C PHE A 42 -10.89 3.51 -10.51
N ASN A 43 -11.56 4.63 -10.81
CA ASN A 43 -12.27 4.81 -12.08
C ASN A 43 -11.78 6.00 -12.91
N ASP A 44 -10.87 6.85 -12.40
CA ASP A 44 -10.33 7.96 -13.21
C ASP A 44 -9.39 7.46 -14.32
N GLY A 45 -9.54 8.02 -15.52
CA GLY A 45 -8.71 7.67 -16.67
C GLY A 45 -7.23 8.08 -16.53
N ALA A 46 -6.91 9.07 -15.70
CA ALA A 46 -5.55 9.55 -15.51
C ALA A 46 -4.88 8.89 -14.29
N GLU A 47 -3.74 8.21 -14.50
CA GLU A 47 -2.93 7.59 -13.44
C GLU A 47 -2.60 8.58 -12.31
N ALA A 48 -2.26 9.82 -12.65
CA ALA A 48 -1.93 10.85 -11.67
C ALA A 48 -3.11 11.17 -10.73
N VAL A 49 -4.34 11.22 -11.25
CA VAL A 49 -5.55 11.46 -10.45
C VAL A 49 -5.81 10.28 -9.53
N ARG A 50 -5.74 9.05 -10.04
CA ARG A 50 -5.91 7.82 -9.24
C ARG A 50 -4.91 7.76 -8.10
N LYS A 51 -3.62 8.00 -8.40
CA LYS A 51 -2.54 8.04 -7.40
C LYS A 51 -2.79 9.11 -6.33
N ALA A 52 -3.17 10.32 -6.73
CA ALA A 52 -3.42 11.41 -5.79
C ALA A 52 -4.66 11.15 -4.91
N ALA A 53 -5.70 10.52 -5.45
CA ALA A 53 -6.87 10.09 -4.69
C ALA A 53 -6.53 8.99 -3.67
N LEU A 54 -5.74 7.99 -4.06
CA LEU A 54 -5.24 6.96 -3.13
C LEU A 54 -4.41 7.58 -2.00
N HIS A 55 -3.58 8.59 -2.28
CA HIS A 55 -2.86 9.32 -1.24
C HIS A 55 -3.77 10.08 -0.28
N ARG A 56 -4.84 10.69 -0.78
CA ARG A 56 -5.81 11.39 0.07
C ARG A 56 -6.56 10.43 0.97
N LEU A 57 -6.86 9.23 0.48
CA LEU A 57 -7.48 8.17 1.27
C LEU A 57 -6.51 7.53 2.26
N ASN A 58 -5.24 7.33 1.85
CA ASN A 58 -4.15 6.72 2.61
C ASN A 58 -4.55 5.45 3.40
N ASP A 59 -5.37 4.61 2.79
CA ASP A 59 -5.96 3.44 3.43
C ASP A 59 -5.24 2.16 3.00
N PHE A 60 -4.95 1.28 3.96
CA PHE A 60 -4.22 0.03 3.75
C PHE A 60 -4.90 -0.90 2.74
N ALA A 61 -6.22 -1.08 2.86
CA ALA A 61 -6.96 -1.98 1.98
C ALA A 61 -7.02 -1.43 0.56
N LEU A 62 -7.09 -0.10 0.40
CA LEU A 62 -7.11 0.55 -0.91
C LEU A 62 -5.75 0.48 -1.59
N TRP A 63 -4.64 0.64 -0.85
CA TRP A 63 -3.31 0.38 -1.40
C TRP A 63 -3.14 -1.07 -1.85
N TRP A 64 -3.67 -2.02 -1.07
CA TRP A 64 -3.66 -3.44 -1.46
C TRP A 64 -4.50 -3.70 -2.71
N GLN A 65 -5.67 -3.09 -2.84
CA GLN A 65 -6.50 -3.23 -4.02
C GLN A 65 -5.83 -2.65 -5.26
N ALA A 66 -5.29 -1.43 -5.16
CA ALA A 66 -4.61 -0.75 -6.26
C ALA A 66 -3.37 -1.54 -6.74
N SER A 67 -2.58 -2.10 -5.82
CA SER A 67 -1.40 -2.89 -6.20
C SER A 67 -1.74 -4.16 -6.99
N LYS A 68 -2.96 -4.69 -6.82
CA LYS A 68 -3.43 -5.86 -7.56
C LYS A 68 -4.06 -5.50 -8.91
N GLN A 69 -4.83 -4.42 -8.96
CA GLN A 69 -5.85 -4.24 -10.00
C GLN A 69 -5.68 -2.99 -10.86
N ASP A 70 -4.81 -2.04 -10.49
CA ASP A 70 -4.69 -0.81 -11.30
C ASP A 70 -4.24 -1.09 -12.73
N ALA A 71 -4.78 -0.36 -13.70
CA ALA A 71 -4.44 -0.52 -15.10
C ALA A 71 -2.98 -0.13 -15.41
N ALA A 72 -2.40 0.80 -14.65
CA ALA A 72 -1.03 1.25 -14.82
C ALA A 72 -0.07 0.46 -13.93
N GLU A 73 0.90 -0.23 -14.54
CA GLU A 73 1.91 -1.00 -13.81
C GLU A 73 2.73 -0.13 -12.84
N ARG A 74 3.02 1.11 -13.23
CA ARG A 74 3.73 2.07 -12.37
C ARG A 74 2.94 2.36 -11.09
N LEU A 75 1.62 2.48 -11.18
CA LEU A 75 0.77 2.71 -10.01
C LEU A 75 0.59 1.44 -9.17
N LYS A 76 0.56 0.25 -9.77
CA LYS A 76 0.60 -1.02 -9.03
C LYS A 76 1.84 -1.12 -8.14
N LEU A 77 3.02 -0.91 -8.73
CA LEU A 77 4.30 -0.94 -8.01
C LEU A 77 4.35 0.12 -6.91
N TYR A 78 3.88 1.34 -7.21
CA TYR A 78 3.83 2.41 -6.23
C TYR A 78 2.89 2.08 -5.05
N ALA A 79 1.72 1.52 -5.34
CA ALA A 79 0.76 1.10 -4.32
C ALA A 79 1.31 -0.02 -3.43
N GLU A 80 2.06 -0.98 -4.00
CA GLU A 80 2.76 -2.00 -3.21
C GLU A 80 3.80 -1.37 -2.28
N GLN A 81 4.57 -0.38 -2.75
CA GLN A 81 5.52 0.34 -1.90
C GLN A 81 4.80 1.04 -0.74
N GLN A 82 3.69 1.73 -0.99
CA GLN A 82 2.92 2.38 0.08
C GLN A 82 2.34 1.36 1.08
N LEU A 83 1.83 0.23 0.59
CA LEU A 83 1.34 -0.88 1.41
C LEU A 83 2.43 -1.41 2.35
N VAL A 84 3.62 -1.71 1.82
CA VAL A 84 4.76 -2.19 2.60
C VAL A 84 5.20 -1.13 3.62
N GLN A 85 5.27 0.14 3.24
CA GLN A 85 5.61 1.22 4.16
C GLN A 85 4.62 1.32 5.32
N GLN A 86 3.31 1.14 5.09
CA GLN A 86 2.34 1.14 6.18
C GLN A 86 2.53 -0.05 7.14
N LEU A 87 2.91 -1.22 6.64
CA LEU A 87 3.22 -2.40 7.45
C LEU A 87 4.50 -2.24 8.29
N LEU A 88 5.54 -1.63 7.72
CA LEU A 88 6.84 -1.40 8.37
C LEU A 88 6.76 -0.30 9.43
N THR A 89 6.00 0.76 9.16
CA THR A 89 5.86 1.92 10.07
C THR A 89 4.83 1.73 11.18
N GLY A 90 4.19 0.56 11.27
CA GLY A 90 3.18 0.28 12.30
C GLY A 90 1.88 1.08 12.15
N LYS A 91 1.61 1.63 10.96
CA LYS A 91 0.31 2.27 10.64
C LYS A 91 -0.84 1.28 10.56
N VAL A 92 -0.53 0.01 10.41
CA VAL A 92 -1.46 -1.11 10.41
C VAL A 92 -1.43 -1.76 11.78
N ASP A 93 -2.61 -2.00 12.35
CA ASP A 93 -2.75 -2.76 13.60
C ASP A 93 -2.02 -4.12 13.51
N SER A 94 -1.39 -4.54 14.61
CA SER A 94 -0.58 -5.75 14.64
C SER A 94 -1.39 -6.99 14.28
N ALA A 95 -2.62 -7.14 14.78
CA ALA A 95 -3.45 -8.31 14.46
C ALA A 95 -3.84 -8.33 12.98
N LEU A 96 -4.11 -7.17 12.38
CA LEU A 96 -4.37 -7.05 10.94
C LEU A 96 -3.11 -7.38 10.12
N LYS A 97 -1.94 -6.89 10.51
CA LYS A 97 -0.66 -7.20 9.87
C LYS A 97 -0.38 -8.70 9.86
N HIS A 98 -0.54 -9.39 11.00
CA HIS A 98 -0.33 -10.84 11.08
C HIS A 98 -1.28 -11.60 10.15
N LYS A 99 -2.59 -11.30 10.20
CA LYS A 99 -3.59 -11.92 9.30
C LYS A 99 -3.27 -11.68 7.82
N PHE A 100 -2.87 -10.46 7.48
CA PHE A 100 -2.47 -10.13 6.13
C PHE A 100 -1.26 -10.99 5.69
N ILE A 101 -0.23 -11.10 6.52
CA ILE A 101 0.98 -11.87 6.20
C ILE A 101 0.67 -13.36 6.03
N GLU A 102 -0.16 -13.94 6.90
CA GLU A 102 -0.58 -15.35 6.80
C GLU A 102 -1.25 -15.65 5.45
N GLN A 103 -2.09 -14.73 4.96
CA GLN A 103 -2.84 -14.88 3.72
C GLN A 103 -2.10 -14.37 2.47
N CYS A 104 -1.06 -13.56 2.66
CA CYS A 104 -0.32 -12.97 1.55
C CYS A 104 0.50 -14.04 0.82
N GLN A 105 0.37 -14.04 -0.51
CA GLN A 105 1.11 -14.91 -1.42
C GLN A 105 2.08 -14.13 -2.32
N ARG A 106 2.20 -12.80 -2.14
CA ARG A 106 3.13 -11.99 -2.92
C ARG A 106 4.51 -11.99 -2.28
N SER A 107 5.42 -12.75 -2.89
CA SER A 107 6.80 -12.85 -2.42
C SER A 107 7.46 -11.49 -2.26
N SER A 108 7.31 -10.57 -3.21
CA SER A 108 7.90 -9.22 -3.14
C SER A 108 7.59 -8.45 -1.86
N ILE A 109 6.36 -8.59 -1.34
CA ILE A 109 5.94 -7.97 -0.07
C ILE A 109 6.57 -8.71 1.11
N LEU A 110 6.46 -10.04 1.12
CA LEU A 110 6.98 -10.87 2.21
C LEU A 110 8.50 -10.73 2.36
N GLU A 111 9.22 -10.61 1.23
CA GLU A 111 10.67 -10.39 1.19
C GLU A 111 11.06 -9.06 1.81
N GLN A 112 10.37 -7.98 1.45
CA GLN A 112 10.62 -6.65 2.04
C GLN A 112 10.41 -6.67 3.55
N LEU A 113 9.37 -7.35 4.03
CA LEU A 113 9.12 -7.51 5.47
C LEU A 113 10.21 -8.38 6.13
N ALA A 114 10.59 -9.51 5.54
CA ALA A 114 11.66 -10.38 6.07
C ALA A 114 12.99 -9.62 6.28
N LEU A 115 13.28 -8.66 5.40
CA LEU A 115 14.51 -7.89 5.44
C LEU A 115 14.44 -6.63 6.33
N GLN A 116 13.27 -5.99 6.44
CA GLN A 116 13.19 -4.61 6.97
C GLN A 116 12.30 -4.47 8.21
N ASP A 117 11.52 -5.49 8.60
CA ASP A 117 10.63 -5.36 9.75
C ASP A 117 11.41 -5.16 11.07
N ASN A 118 10.83 -4.44 12.02
CA ASN A 118 11.44 -4.27 13.33
C ASN A 118 11.21 -5.50 14.23
N ASP A 119 10.18 -6.31 13.93
CA ASP A 119 9.95 -7.57 14.63
C ASP A 119 10.87 -8.67 14.07
N THR A 120 11.92 -8.99 14.82
CA THR A 120 12.91 -10.00 14.44
C THR A 120 12.33 -11.42 14.42
N THR A 121 11.30 -11.70 15.21
CA THR A 121 10.60 -12.99 15.23
C THR A 121 9.79 -13.16 13.96
N LEU A 122 9.08 -12.10 13.56
CA LEU A 122 8.38 -12.06 12.28
C LEU A 122 9.37 -12.23 11.12
N ARG A 123 10.48 -11.49 11.13
CA ARG A 123 11.53 -11.62 10.11
C ARG A 123 12.03 -13.06 9.98
N LEU A 124 12.37 -13.70 11.10
CA LEU A 124 12.82 -15.09 11.13
C LEU A 124 11.78 -16.03 10.50
N SER A 125 10.51 -15.93 10.91
CA SER A 125 9.44 -16.78 10.38
C SER A 125 9.21 -16.58 8.87
N LEU A 126 9.33 -15.33 8.38
CA LEU A 126 9.22 -15.02 6.96
C LEU A 126 10.40 -15.57 6.17
N LEU A 127 11.63 -15.45 6.68
CA LEU A 127 12.82 -16.01 6.04
C LEU A 127 12.73 -17.54 5.92
N GLN A 128 12.28 -18.21 6.99
CA GLN A 128 12.03 -19.66 6.99
C GLN A 128 10.92 -20.05 6.00
N ARG A 129 9.82 -19.29 5.97
CA ARG A 129 8.70 -19.52 5.04
C ARG A 129 9.10 -19.34 3.58
N LEU A 130 9.92 -18.32 3.28
CA LEU A 130 10.36 -18.02 1.93
C LEU A 130 11.42 -19.01 1.44
N GLY A 131 12.30 -19.49 2.33
CA GLY A 131 13.33 -20.48 2.00
C GLY A 131 14.33 -20.03 0.93
N ARG A 132 14.46 -18.73 0.70
CA ARG A 132 15.31 -18.17 -0.37
C ARG A 132 16.73 -17.92 0.12
N GLN A 133 17.69 -18.62 -0.48
CA GLN A 133 19.09 -18.58 -0.06
C GLN A 133 19.70 -17.17 -0.09
N ASP A 134 19.38 -16.34 -1.07
CA ASP A 134 19.90 -14.98 -1.17
C ASP A 134 19.44 -14.09 0.01
N LEU A 135 18.18 -14.21 0.42
CA LEU A 135 17.63 -13.47 1.57
C LEU A 135 18.19 -13.96 2.90
N LEU A 136 18.41 -15.26 3.02
CA LEU A 136 19.08 -15.86 4.17
C LEU A 136 20.50 -15.31 4.31
N MET A 137 21.27 -15.34 3.22
CA MET A 137 22.63 -14.79 3.19
C MET A 137 22.66 -13.30 3.54
N GLN A 138 21.74 -12.52 2.98
CA GLN A 138 21.62 -11.09 3.31
C GLN A 138 21.33 -10.87 4.79
N SER A 139 20.44 -11.66 5.38
CA SER A 139 20.06 -11.55 6.80
C SER A 139 21.15 -12.04 7.74
N LEU A 140 21.97 -13.01 7.34
CA LEU A 140 23.16 -13.44 8.09
C LEU A 140 24.23 -12.34 8.15
N LEU A 141 24.36 -11.55 7.08
CA LEU A 141 25.29 -10.42 7.00
C LEU A 141 24.76 -9.14 7.65
N ASP A 142 23.46 -9.01 7.87
CA ASP A 142 22.83 -7.87 8.53
C ASP A 142 23.25 -7.80 10.00
N ALA A 143 23.99 -6.75 10.38
CA ALA A 143 24.45 -6.52 11.74
C ALA A 143 23.32 -6.29 12.75
N THR A 144 22.15 -5.85 12.29
CA THR A 144 20.98 -5.59 13.14
C THR A 144 20.17 -6.84 13.44
N PHE A 145 20.36 -7.92 12.67
CA PHE A 145 19.63 -9.16 12.88
C PHE A 145 20.23 -9.97 14.05
N PRO A 146 19.44 -10.37 15.07
CA PRO A 146 19.98 -10.99 16.27
C PRO A 146 20.73 -12.30 16.00
N VAL A 147 21.87 -12.49 16.68
CA VAL A 147 22.69 -13.72 16.57
C VAL A 147 21.87 -14.99 16.84
N ALA A 148 20.96 -14.94 17.83
CA ALA A 148 20.07 -16.07 18.13
C ALA A 148 19.12 -16.43 16.98
N CYS A 149 18.67 -15.46 16.20
CA CYS A 149 17.86 -15.71 15.00
C CYS A 149 18.73 -16.24 13.85
N LYS A 150 19.95 -15.73 13.68
CA LYS A 150 20.91 -16.24 12.70
C LYS A 150 21.24 -17.71 12.93
N ALA A 151 21.45 -18.11 14.18
CA ALA A 151 21.72 -19.51 14.52
C ALA A 151 20.58 -20.45 14.06
N GLN A 152 19.32 -20.02 14.17
CA GLN A 152 18.15 -20.79 13.72
C GLN A 152 18.00 -20.86 12.20
N LEU A 153 18.66 -19.99 11.44
CA LEU A 153 18.69 -20.07 9.98
C LEU A 153 19.77 -21.03 9.45
N LEU A 154 20.71 -21.43 10.30
CA LEU A 154 21.84 -22.30 9.96
C LEU A 154 21.63 -23.76 10.42
N SER A 155 20.62 -24.00 11.27
CA SER A 155 20.21 -25.32 11.74
C SER A 155 19.26 -25.99 10.76
#